data_AF-A0A845F0K1-F1
#
_entry.id   AF-A0A845F0K1-F1
#
_cell.length_a   1.000
_cell.length_b   1.000
_cell.length_c   1.000
_cell.angle_alpha   90.00
_cell.angle_beta   90.00
_cell.angle_gamma   90.00
#
_symmetry.space_group_name_H-M   'P 1'
#
loop_
_entity.id
_entity.type
_entity.pdbx_description
1 polymer ?
#
loop_
_entity_poly.entity_id
_entity_poly.type
_entity_poly.pdbx_seq_one_letter_code
_entity_poly.pdbx_strand_id
1 'polypeptide(L)'
;MVTRLGDRVSEGPKQLYDRQELLGSYKRFYNSRWKRVVADIMDSPGRWFLNLAFSSKSGNEIVLQAENVKPLRDTTKWLILFNDNEVGKIQMDYSVKNAATLNESLYLEYRNQTYHYTSFGIGATTKISTNNDTIAEGKRAELGNSIYALDIDDTYKEEAEILFMGFVLFNYHFSQ
;
A
#
# COMPACT_ATOMS: atom_id res chain seq x y z
N MET A 1 -13.50 -3.35 1.25
CA MET A 1 -12.94 -2.63 0.07
C MET A 1 -12.14 -3.56 -0.85
N VAL A 2 -12.09 -3.29 -2.17
CA VAL A 2 -11.52 -4.17 -3.20
C VAL A 2 -10.79 -3.39 -4.31
N THR A 3 -9.69 -3.95 -4.84
CA THR A 3 -8.97 -3.45 -6.03
C THR A 3 -8.45 -4.60 -6.89
N ARG A 4 -8.22 -4.32 -8.18
CA ARG A 4 -7.41 -5.17 -9.05
C ARG A 4 -5.98 -4.64 -9.19
N LEU A 5 -4.99 -5.45 -8.81
CA LEU A 5 -3.55 -5.19 -8.89
C LEU A 5 -2.86 -6.29 -9.71
N GLY A 6 -3.00 -6.20 -11.04
CA GLY A 6 -2.33 -7.14 -11.96
C GLY A 6 -1.00 -6.61 -12.52
N ASP A 7 -0.96 -5.31 -12.86
CA ASP A 7 0.22 -4.64 -13.40
C ASP A 7 0.78 -3.63 -12.39
N ARG A 8 1.91 -4.00 -11.77
CA ARG A 8 2.55 -3.26 -10.67
C ARG A 8 3.56 -2.21 -11.12
N VAL A 9 3.87 -2.13 -12.41
CA VAL A 9 4.83 -1.15 -12.94
C VAL A 9 4.15 -0.05 -13.76
N SER A 10 2.95 -0.33 -14.28
CA SER A 10 2.16 0.61 -15.06
C SER A 10 1.65 1.81 -14.27
N GLU A 11 1.77 2.98 -14.90
CA GLU A 11 1.21 4.27 -14.49
C GLU A 11 -0.29 4.41 -14.84
N GLY A 12 -0.88 3.38 -15.46
CA GLY A 12 -2.31 3.32 -15.76
C GLY A 12 -3.15 3.25 -14.48
N PRO A 13 -4.29 3.97 -14.43
CA PRO A 13 -5.14 4.00 -13.25
C PRO A 13 -5.80 2.65 -13.00
N LYS A 14 -5.94 2.31 -11.72
CA LYS A 14 -6.59 1.11 -11.20
C LYS A 14 -7.73 1.56 -10.29
N GLN A 15 -8.86 0.86 -10.38
CA GLN A 15 -10.09 1.27 -9.71
C GLN A 15 -10.16 0.71 -8.28
N LEU A 16 -10.74 1.51 -7.38
CA LEU A 16 -10.98 1.18 -5.98
C LEU A 16 -12.48 1.07 -5.76
N TYR A 17 -12.91 -0.02 -5.14
CA TYR A 17 -14.31 -0.25 -4.85
C TYR A 17 -14.52 -0.46 -3.36
N ASP A 18 -15.65 -0.01 -2.84
CA ASP A 18 -16.23 -0.60 -1.65
C ASP A 18 -17.51 -1.34 -2.03
N ARG A 19 -17.53 -2.65 -1.77
CA ARG A 19 -18.59 -3.55 -2.24
C ARG A 19 -18.83 -3.41 -3.76
N GLN A 20 -19.86 -2.68 -4.18
CA GLN A 20 -20.19 -2.41 -5.59
C GLN A 20 -20.04 -0.93 -5.97
N GLU A 21 -19.69 -0.07 -5.02
CA GLU A 21 -19.53 1.36 -5.26
C GLU A 21 -18.09 1.68 -5.65
N LEU A 22 -17.92 2.36 -6.79
CA LEU A 22 -16.63 2.93 -7.17
C LEU A 22 -16.30 4.09 -6.23
N LEU A 23 -15.20 4.01 -5.48
CA LEU A 23 -14.74 5.09 -4.61
C LEU A 23 -13.84 6.09 -5.37
N GLY A 24 -13.06 5.56 -6.31
CA GLY A 24 -12.07 6.32 -7.03
C GLY A 24 -11.07 5.41 -7.73
N SER A 25 -9.89 5.95 -7.99
CA SER A 25 -8.81 5.22 -8.62
C SER A 25 -7.47 5.56 -8.01
N TYR A 26 -6.47 4.76 -8.29
CA TYR A 26 -5.09 5.09 -7.98
C TYR A 26 -4.19 4.72 -9.14
N LYS A 27 -3.04 5.37 -9.20
CA LYS A 27 -1.99 5.05 -10.16
C LYS A 27 -0.64 5.11 -9.49
N ARG A 28 0.26 4.32 -10.04
CA ARG A 28 1.68 4.46 -9.76
C ARG A 28 2.22 5.64 -10.55
N PHE A 29 3.21 6.34 -9.99
CA PHE A 29 3.96 7.34 -10.73
C PHE A 29 5.44 7.30 -10.38
N TYR A 30 6.25 7.84 -11.29
CA TYR A 30 7.69 7.98 -11.10
C TYR A 30 8.08 9.44 -11.26
N ASN A 31 8.89 9.95 -10.33
CA ASN A 31 9.43 11.31 -10.42
C ASN A 31 10.39 11.51 -11.61
N SER A 32 10.75 10.44 -12.33
CA SER A 32 11.66 10.50 -13.49
C SER A 32 11.46 9.28 -14.39
N ARG A 33 11.45 9.47 -15.72
CA ARG A 33 11.23 8.39 -16.71
C ARG A 33 12.26 7.24 -16.62
N TRP A 34 13.52 7.53 -16.28
CA TRP A 34 14.55 6.50 -16.12
C TRP A 34 14.27 5.55 -14.94
N LYS A 35 13.58 6.02 -13.89
CA LYS A 35 13.24 5.19 -12.73
C LYS A 35 12.26 4.07 -13.09
N ARG A 36 11.41 4.31 -14.08
CA ARG A 36 10.53 3.29 -14.66
C ARG A 36 11.33 2.20 -15.34
N VAL A 37 12.29 2.58 -16.20
CA VAL A 37 13.17 1.63 -16.90
C VAL A 37 13.94 0.76 -15.90
N VAL A 38 14.47 1.35 -14.82
CA VAL A 38 15.15 0.57 -13.76
C VAL A 38 14.18 -0.37 -13.05
N ALA A 39 12.98 0.09 -12.71
CA ALA A 39 11.98 -0.73 -12.02
C ALA A 39 11.51 -1.94 -12.86
N ASP A 40 11.52 -1.83 -14.20
CA ASP A 40 11.15 -2.89 -15.12
C ASP A 40 12.23 -3.99 -15.24
N ILE A 41 13.49 -3.70 -14.91
CA ILE A 41 14.64 -4.61 -15.10
C ILE A 41 15.02 -5.36 -13.80
N MET A 42 14.68 -4.82 -12.64
CA MET A 42 15.10 -5.38 -11.34
C MET A 42 14.25 -6.59 -10.90
N ASP A 43 14.84 -7.51 -10.12
CA ASP A 43 14.27 -8.79 -9.65
C ASP A 43 13.03 -8.70 -8.72
N SER A 44 12.34 -7.57 -8.65
CA SER A 44 11.05 -7.42 -7.96
C SER A 44 10.30 -6.21 -8.52
N PRO A 45 9.68 -6.34 -9.70
CA PRO A 45 8.98 -5.24 -10.37
C PRO A 45 7.85 -4.70 -9.50
N GLY A 46 7.82 -3.38 -9.28
CA GLY A 46 6.82 -2.70 -8.45
C GLY A 46 7.29 -2.27 -7.05
N ARG A 47 8.40 -2.83 -6.53
CA ARG A 47 8.98 -2.41 -5.24
C ARG A 47 9.77 -1.10 -5.33
N TRP A 48 10.56 -0.97 -6.38
CA TRP A 48 11.51 0.13 -6.59
C TRP A 48 10.81 1.45 -6.88
N PHE A 49 11.15 2.55 -6.22
CA PHE A 49 10.58 3.88 -6.50
C PHE A 49 9.04 3.93 -6.43
N LEU A 50 8.45 3.14 -5.55
CA LEU A 50 7.00 3.04 -5.39
C LEU A 50 6.44 4.37 -4.89
N ASN A 51 5.71 5.08 -5.74
CA ASN A 51 4.84 6.17 -5.32
C ASN A 51 3.45 5.89 -5.88
N LEU A 52 2.43 6.20 -5.10
CA LEU A 52 1.03 5.97 -5.46
C LEU A 52 0.26 7.27 -5.28
N ALA A 53 -0.55 7.62 -6.27
CA ALA A 53 -1.50 8.73 -6.18
C ALA A 53 -2.91 8.15 -6.24
N PHE A 54 -3.73 8.48 -5.25
CA PHE A 54 -5.12 8.05 -5.08
C PHE A 54 -6.03 9.24 -5.34
N SER A 55 -6.98 9.09 -6.25
CA SER A 55 -7.94 10.13 -6.60
C SER A 55 -9.35 9.65 -6.25
N SER A 56 -10.06 10.41 -5.42
CA SER A 56 -11.47 10.15 -5.11
C SER A 56 -12.37 10.64 -6.26
N LYS A 57 -13.63 10.16 -6.28
CA LYS A 57 -14.67 10.73 -7.17
C LYS A 57 -14.92 12.23 -6.94
N SER A 58 -14.70 12.73 -5.72
CA SER A 58 -14.87 14.14 -5.36
C SER A 58 -13.73 15.04 -5.82
N GLY A 59 -12.67 14.47 -6.43
CA GLY A 59 -11.52 15.22 -6.94
C GLY A 59 -10.42 15.48 -5.90
N ASN A 60 -10.55 14.93 -4.68
CA ASN A 60 -9.46 14.96 -3.70
C ASN A 60 -8.36 13.99 -4.11
N GLU A 61 -7.11 14.35 -3.82
CA GLU A 61 -5.95 13.50 -4.06
C GLU A 61 -5.18 13.21 -2.77
N ILE A 62 -4.85 11.94 -2.56
CA ILE A 62 -3.89 11.49 -1.55
C ILE A 62 -2.68 10.88 -2.26
N VAL A 63 -1.49 11.33 -1.88
CA VAL A 63 -0.24 10.85 -2.46
C VAL A 63 0.58 10.13 -1.39
N LEU A 64 0.97 8.89 -1.69
CA LEU A 64 1.99 8.16 -0.94
C LEU A 64 3.34 8.39 -1.63
N GLN A 65 4.14 9.31 -1.10
CA GLN A 65 5.40 9.74 -1.69
C GLN A 65 6.60 9.20 -0.92
N ALA A 66 7.51 8.52 -1.61
CA ALA A 66 8.74 8.00 -1.04
C ALA A 66 9.65 9.13 -0.51
N GLU A 67 10.04 9.07 0.78
CA GLU A 67 10.82 10.12 1.45
C GLU A 67 12.32 10.08 1.08
N ASN A 68 12.87 8.89 0.84
CA ASN A 68 14.31 8.68 0.72
C ASN A 68 14.67 7.85 -0.53
N VAL A 69 14.42 8.43 -1.70
CA VAL A 69 14.68 7.76 -2.97
C VAL A 69 16.18 7.79 -3.31
N LYS A 70 16.94 6.82 -2.78
CA LYS A 70 18.30 6.55 -3.23
C LYS A 70 18.28 5.55 -4.39
N PRO A 71 19.11 5.74 -5.45
CA PRO A 71 19.28 4.73 -6.47
C PRO A 71 19.71 3.41 -5.83
N LEU A 72 19.13 2.28 -6.28
CA LEU A 72 19.52 0.93 -5.87
C LEU A 72 19.32 0.60 -4.38
N ARG A 73 18.45 1.34 -3.65
CA ARG A 73 17.93 0.90 -2.36
C ARG A 73 16.41 0.79 -2.39
N ASP A 74 15.89 -0.22 -1.69
CA ASP A 74 14.46 -0.40 -1.48
C ASP A 74 13.87 0.86 -0.83
N THR A 75 12.66 1.23 -1.28
CA THR A 75 11.91 2.30 -0.62
C THR A 75 11.35 1.74 0.67
N THR A 76 11.66 2.40 1.78
CA THR A 76 11.28 1.91 3.12
C THR A 76 10.39 2.87 3.89
N LYS A 77 10.19 4.08 3.36
CA LYS A 77 9.44 5.17 3.99
C LYS A 77 8.68 5.99 2.97
N TRP A 78 7.45 6.34 3.30
CA TRP A 78 6.58 7.20 2.53
C TRP A 78 5.93 8.25 3.42
N LEU A 79 5.77 9.46 2.87
CA LEU A 79 4.88 10.48 3.39
C LEU A 79 3.49 10.29 2.79
N ILE A 80 2.46 10.59 3.57
CA ILE A 80 1.07 10.64 3.12
C ILE A 80 0.72 12.12 2.98
N LEU A 81 0.46 12.55 1.75
CA LEU A 81 0.16 13.93 1.43
C LEU A 81 -1.31 14.04 1.02
N PHE A 82 -2.04 14.98 1.63
CA PHE A 82 -3.38 15.39 1.20
C PHE A 82 -3.30 16.84 0.74
N ASN A 83 -3.56 17.09 -0.55
CA ASN A 83 -3.38 18.41 -1.17
C ASN A 83 -2.02 19.03 -0.80
N ASP A 84 -0.94 18.28 -1.00
CA ASP A 84 0.46 18.63 -0.69
C ASP A 84 0.81 18.84 0.80
N ASN A 85 -0.13 18.65 1.73
CA ASN A 85 0.14 18.73 3.17
C ASN A 85 0.36 17.34 3.74
N GLU A 86 1.42 17.18 4.55
CA GLU A 86 1.67 15.93 5.28
C GLU A 86 0.58 15.67 6.31
N VAL A 87 -0.07 14.51 6.20
CA VAL A 87 -1.12 14.06 7.12
C VAL A 87 -0.78 12.75 7.82
N GLY A 88 0.36 12.15 7.48
CA GLY A 88 0.83 10.89 8.04
C GLY A 88 2.05 10.36 7.31
N LYS A 89 2.48 9.17 7.71
CA LYS A 89 3.65 8.49 7.12
C LYS A 89 3.49 6.97 7.19
N ILE A 90 4.24 6.29 6.34
CA ILE A 90 4.31 4.83 6.29
C ILE A 90 5.78 4.43 6.37
N GLN A 91 6.10 3.42 7.18
CA GLN A 91 7.45 2.91 7.32
C GLN A 91 7.47 1.38 7.38
N MET A 92 8.36 0.77 6.62
CA MET A 92 8.66 -0.66 6.71
C MET A 92 9.44 -0.97 7.98
N ASP A 93 9.14 -2.11 8.60
CA ASP A 93 9.90 -2.63 9.73
C ASP A 93 10.79 -3.80 9.33
N TYR A 94 12.04 -3.45 9.02
CA TYR A 94 13.11 -4.40 8.68
C TYR A 94 13.94 -4.83 9.90
N SER A 95 13.34 -4.92 11.10
CA SER A 95 14.08 -5.46 12.25
C SER A 95 14.65 -6.85 11.93
N VAL A 96 15.83 -7.16 12.49
CA VAL A 96 16.54 -8.44 12.26
C VAL A 96 15.65 -9.66 12.60
N LYS A 97 14.75 -9.49 13.58
CA LYS A 97 13.76 -10.52 13.94
C LYS A 97 12.78 -10.80 12.80
N ASN A 98 12.29 -9.76 12.11
CA ASN A 98 11.37 -9.90 10.98
C ASN A 98 12.03 -10.50 9.74
N ALA A 99 13.30 -10.16 9.49
CA ALA A 99 14.08 -10.73 8.39
C ALA A 99 14.32 -12.24 8.57
N ALA A 100 14.52 -12.69 9.82
CA ALA A 100 14.69 -14.11 10.14
C ALA A 100 13.38 -14.92 10.06
N THR A 101 12.23 -14.27 10.28
CA THR A 101 10.91 -14.92 10.25
C THR A 101 10.14 -14.73 8.95
N LEU A 102 10.70 -14.01 7.96
CA LEU A 102 9.99 -13.57 6.75
C LEU A 102 8.70 -12.79 7.07
N ASN A 103 8.66 -12.12 8.23
CA ASN A 103 7.51 -11.31 8.61
C ASN A 103 7.54 -10.02 7.81
N GLU A 104 6.65 -9.93 6.84
CA GLU A 104 6.40 -8.72 6.10
C GLU A 104 5.67 -7.74 7.01
N SER A 105 6.29 -6.59 7.27
CA SER A 105 5.85 -5.69 8.33
C SER A 105 5.95 -4.22 7.91
N LEU A 106 4.87 -3.47 8.13
CA LEU A 106 4.75 -2.04 7.81
C LEU A 106 3.92 -1.33 8.88
N TYR A 107 4.36 -0.14 9.27
CA TYR A 107 3.62 0.75 10.16
C TYR A 107 3.08 1.94 9.38
N LEU A 108 1.80 2.26 9.60
CA LEU A 108 1.11 3.45 9.10
C LEU A 108 0.81 4.35 10.30
N GLU A 109 1.28 5.59 10.27
CA GLU A 109 0.92 6.63 11.23
C GLU A 109 -0.01 7.65 10.56
N TYR A 110 -1.21 7.83 11.11
CA TYR A 110 -2.22 8.75 10.60
C TYR A 110 -3.09 9.27 11.74
N ARG A 111 -3.33 10.59 11.83
CA ARG A 111 -4.14 11.24 12.88
C ARG A 111 -3.79 10.79 14.31
N ASN A 112 -2.50 10.72 14.63
CA ASN A 112 -1.96 10.24 15.93
C ASN A 112 -2.26 8.77 16.27
N GLN A 113 -2.78 7.99 15.33
CA GLN A 113 -2.94 6.55 15.46
C GLN A 113 -1.87 5.82 14.66
N THR A 114 -1.42 4.68 15.20
CA THR A 114 -0.49 3.78 14.51
C THR A 114 -1.20 2.47 14.19
N TYR A 115 -1.10 2.06 12.94
CA TYR A 115 -1.62 0.79 12.43
C TYR A 115 -0.46 -0.08 11.96
N HIS A 116 -0.51 -1.36 12.30
CA HIS A 116 0.54 -2.32 12.00
C HIS A 116 0.03 -3.37 11.01
N TYR A 117 0.67 -3.44 9.86
CA TYR A 117 0.38 -4.37 8.78
C TYR A 117 1.36 -5.53 8.88
N THR A 118 0.84 -6.74 8.95
CA THR A 118 1.65 -7.96 9.02
C THR A 118 1.14 -9.01 8.05
N SER A 119 2.06 -9.77 7.47
CA SER A 119 1.76 -11.00 6.73
C SER A 119 2.81 -12.06 6.99
N PHE A 120 2.39 -13.32 7.10
CA PHE A 120 3.26 -14.47 7.35
C PHE A 120 3.49 -15.26 6.06
N GLY A 121 4.39 -14.77 5.20
CA GLY A 121 4.77 -15.43 3.94
C GLY A 121 3.92 -15.01 2.73
N ILE A 122 4.40 -15.36 1.52
CA ILE A 122 3.80 -14.95 0.23
C ILE A 122 2.46 -15.67 0.00
N GLY A 123 1.42 -14.91 -0.33
CA GLY A 123 0.03 -15.35 -0.49
C GLY A 123 -0.78 -15.42 0.81
N ALA A 124 -0.21 -15.03 1.96
CA ALA A 124 -0.89 -15.08 3.25
C ALA A 124 -1.82 -13.88 3.48
N THR A 125 -2.76 -14.06 4.41
CA THR A 125 -3.65 -12.98 4.87
C THR A 125 -2.82 -11.85 5.48
N THR A 126 -3.01 -10.63 4.96
CA THR A 126 -2.49 -9.42 5.60
C THR A 126 -3.40 -9.05 6.76
N LYS A 127 -2.85 -8.85 7.94
CA LYS A 127 -3.58 -8.37 9.11
C LYS A 127 -3.19 -6.93 9.40
N ILE A 128 -4.18 -6.10 9.73
CA ILE A 128 -3.97 -4.75 10.23
C ILE A 128 -4.42 -4.71 11.68
N SER A 129 -3.53 -4.26 12.56
CA SER A 129 -3.82 -4.14 13.98
C SER A 129 -3.53 -2.74 14.51
N THR A 130 -4.20 -2.39 15.60
CA THR A 130 -3.90 -1.20 16.40
C THR A 130 -4.08 -1.54 17.87
N ASN A 131 -3.20 -1.04 18.74
CA ASN A 131 -3.21 -1.40 20.17
C ASN A 131 -3.25 -2.92 20.46
N ASN A 132 -2.64 -3.73 19.60
CA ASN A 132 -2.65 -5.21 19.59
C ASN A 132 -3.98 -5.89 19.19
N ASP A 133 -5.02 -5.13 18.86
CA ASP A 133 -6.27 -5.68 18.35
C ASP A 133 -6.24 -5.70 16.82
N THR A 134 -6.65 -6.82 16.21
CA THR A 134 -6.79 -6.90 14.75
C THR A 134 -8.09 -6.20 14.34
N ILE A 135 -7.97 -5.20 13.48
CA ILE A 135 -9.08 -4.35 13.04
C ILE A 135 -9.45 -4.55 11.57
N ALA A 136 -8.57 -5.21 10.81
CA ALA A 136 -8.85 -5.57 9.42
C ALA A 136 -8.04 -6.78 8.99
N GLU A 137 -8.61 -7.56 8.07
CA GLU A 137 -7.96 -8.68 7.41
C GLU A 137 -8.11 -8.56 5.89
N GLY A 138 -6.99 -8.68 5.19
CA GLY A 138 -6.90 -8.55 3.75
C GLY A 138 -6.35 -9.81 3.10
N LYS A 139 -6.88 -10.16 1.94
CA LYS A 139 -6.43 -11.33 1.18
C LYS A 139 -6.50 -11.11 -0.32
N ARG A 140 -5.67 -11.85 -1.04
CA ARG A 140 -5.79 -12.01 -2.49
C ARG A 140 -6.86 -13.05 -2.78
N ALA A 141 -7.82 -12.74 -3.64
CA ALA A 141 -8.85 -13.70 -4.03
C ALA A 141 -8.25 -14.86 -4.82
N GLU A 142 -8.71 -16.08 -4.56
CA GLU A 142 -8.26 -17.29 -5.25
C GLU A 142 -8.63 -17.28 -6.75
N LEU A 143 -9.81 -16.74 -7.06
CA LEU A 143 -10.28 -16.54 -8.44
C LEU A 143 -9.75 -15.21 -8.99
N GLY A 144 -8.56 -15.29 -9.57
CA GLY A 144 -7.88 -14.17 -10.21
C GLY A 144 -6.80 -13.60 -9.30
N ASN A 145 -5.55 -14.01 -9.58
CA ASN A 145 -4.28 -13.67 -8.89
C ASN A 145 -3.94 -12.16 -8.83
N SER A 146 -4.92 -11.29 -8.96
CA SER A 146 -4.77 -9.85 -9.00
C SER A 146 -5.92 -9.14 -8.27
N ILE A 147 -6.87 -9.82 -7.65
CA ILE A 147 -7.95 -9.17 -6.89
C ILE A 147 -7.58 -9.17 -5.42
N TYR A 148 -7.56 -8.00 -4.80
CA TYR A 148 -7.20 -7.80 -3.41
C TYR A 148 -8.38 -7.20 -2.69
N ALA A 149 -8.79 -7.84 -1.60
CA ALA A 149 -9.88 -7.41 -0.76
C ALA A 149 -9.37 -7.18 0.65
N LEU A 150 -9.86 -6.13 1.29
CA LEU A 150 -9.64 -5.80 2.69
C LEU A 150 -11.01 -5.68 3.36
N ASP A 151 -11.20 -6.46 4.42
CA ASP A 151 -12.33 -6.39 5.31
C ASP A 151 -11.92 -5.63 6.57
N ILE A 152 -12.64 -4.57 6.90
CA ILE A 152 -12.29 -3.61 7.97
C ILE A 152 -13.47 -3.58 8.94
N ASP A 153 -13.19 -3.64 10.23
CA ASP A 153 -14.19 -3.48 11.28
C ASP A 153 -14.92 -2.13 11.13
N ASP A 154 -16.26 -2.16 11.19
CA ASP A 154 -17.13 -1.00 11.01
C ASP A 154 -16.82 0.16 11.98
N THR A 155 -16.20 -0.14 13.13
CA THR A 155 -15.73 0.85 14.11
C THR A 155 -14.67 1.79 13.52
N TYR A 156 -13.92 1.35 12.50
CA TYR A 156 -12.83 2.06 11.85
C TYR A 156 -13.20 2.53 10.42
N LYS A 157 -14.50 2.71 10.14
CA LYS A 157 -14.98 3.14 8.82
C LYS A 157 -14.45 4.51 8.39
N GLU A 158 -14.13 5.40 9.32
CA GLU A 158 -13.61 6.74 9.00
C GLU A 158 -12.16 6.68 8.49
N GLU A 159 -11.43 5.64 8.88
CA GLU A 159 -10.06 5.37 8.46
C GLU A 159 -9.99 4.32 7.35
N ALA A 160 -11.11 3.72 6.95
CA ALA A 160 -11.17 2.63 5.99
C ALA A 160 -10.39 2.93 4.69
N GLU A 161 -10.54 4.14 4.14
CA GLU A 161 -9.82 4.55 2.95
C GLU A 161 -8.31 4.57 3.15
N ILE A 162 -7.81 5.20 4.22
CA ILE A 162 -6.35 5.28 4.44
C ILE A 162 -5.75 3.91 4.78
N LEU A 163 -6.51 3.07 5.49
CA LEU A 163 -6.13 1.69 5.77
C LEU A 163 -6.03 0.88 4.48
N PHE A 164 -6.97 1.08 3.57
CA PHE A 164 -6.93 0.42 2.27
C PHE A 164 -5.78 0.91 1.38
N MET A 165 -5.45 2.21 1.42
CA MET A 165 -4.27 2.75 0.71
C MET A 165 -2.97 2.14 1.24
N GLY A 166 -2.83 2.02 2.56
CA GLY A 166 -1.71 1.32 3.20
C GLY A 166 -1.63 -0.15 2.78
N PHE A 167 -2.79 -0.84 2.72
CA PHE A 167 -2.88 -2.21 2.24
C PHE A 167 -2.47 -2.35 0.77
N VAL A 168 -2.87 -1.43 -0.11
CA VAL A 168 -2.42 -1.42 -1.51
C VAL A 168 -0.90 -1.26 -1.58
N LEU A 169 -0.33 -0.30 -0.85
CA LEU A 169 1.12 -0.10 -0.80
C LEU A 169 1.86 -1.35 -0.31
N PHE A 170 1.38 -1.96 0.77
CA PHE A 170 1.92 -3.20 1.34
C PHE A 170 1.98 -4.31 0.28
N ASN A 171 0.86 -4.55 -0.40
CA ASN A 171 0.80 -5.59 -1.42
C ASN A 171 1.69 -5.26 -2.62
N TYR A 172 1.77 -3.99 -3.05
CA TYR A 172 2.72 -3.55 -4.08
C TYR A 172 4.16 -3.92 -3.74
N HIS A 173 4.58 -3.64 -2.51
CA HIS A 173 5.95 -3.77 -2.05
C HIS A 173 6.37 -5.24 -1.89
N PHE A 174 5.49 -6.06 -1.33
CA PHE A 174 5.80 -7.44 -0.98
C PHE A 174 5.42 -8.48 -2.04
N SER A 175 4.72 -8.10 -3.10
CA SER A 175 4.28 -9.08 -4.13
C SER A 175 3.37 -10.19 -3.61
N GLN A 176 2.70 -9.92 -2.49
CA GLN A 176 1.51 -10.62 -2.01
C GLN A 176 0.42 -10.62 -3.05
#